data_AF-A0A4P7WV37-F1
#
_entry.id   AF-A0A4P7WV37-F1
#
_cell.length_a   1.000
_cell.length_b   1.000
_cell.length_c   1.000
_cell.angle_alpha   90.00
_cell.angle_beta   90.00
_cell.angle_gamma   90.00
#
_symmetry.space_group_name_H-M   'P 1'
#
loop_
_entity.id
_entity.type
_entity.pdbx_description
1 polymer ?
#
loop_
_entity_poly.entity_id
_entity_poly.type
_entity_poly.pdbx_seq_one_letter_code
_entity_poly.pdbx_strand_id
1 'polypeptide(L)'
;MKIIDYKYGAIIELTPNNPISINDSLTLELTYFTHKRPYIGGPTKATATVIASTNTKSKELNLSIYGVEGKSQSEDGYTETNRYSSDYWMDYHFQLKTFNYDKAIDIIILKKQNE
;
A
#
# COMPACT_ATOMS: atom_id res chain seq x y z
N MET A 1 -15.54 -5.71 10.25
CA MET A 1 -15.47 -4.81 9.07
C MET A 1 -15.58 -3.39 9.57
N LYS A 2 -14.54 -2.57 9.34
CA LYS A 2 -14.51 -1.15 9.74
C LYS A 2 -14.97 -0.30 8.55
N ILE A 3 -15.85 0.67 8.78
CA ILE A 3 -16.35 1.59 7.75
C ILE A 3 -15.73 2.98 7.98
N ILE A 4 -15.22 3.60 6.93
CA ILE A 4 -14.59 4.92 6.97
C ILE A 4 -15.28 5.86 5.97
N ASP A 5 -15.70 7.04 6.44
CA ASP A 5 -16.19 8.13 5.59
C ASP A 5 -15.03 9.10 5.28
N TYR A 6 -14.76 9.38 4.00
CA TYR A 6 -13.68 10.28 3.58
C TYR A 6 -14.07 11.21 2.42
N LYS A 7 -13.64 12.47 2.55
CA LYS A 7 -13.97 13.58 1.63
C LYS A 7 -12.78 14.08 0.79
N TYR A 8 -11.55 14.04 1.33
CA TYR A 8 -10.33 14.56 0.68
C TYR A 8 -9.07 13.79 1.09
N GLY A 9 -8.97 12.55 0.65
CA GLY A 9 -7.83 11.69 0.97
C GLY A 9 -7.86 11.12 2.39
N ALA A 10 -7.43 9.87 2.56
CA ALA A 10 -7.38 9.22 3.87
C ALA A 10 -6.10 8.41 4.03
N ILE A 11 -5.52 8.42 5.24
CA ILE A 11 -4.50 7.45 5.63
C ILE A 11 -5.22 6.31 6.36
N ILE A 12 -5.03 5.10 5.86
CA ILE A 12 -5.68 3.91 6.38
C ILE A 12 -4.62 2.88 6.71
N GLU A 13 -4.62 2.42 7.95
CA GLU A 13 -3.87 1.25 8.36
C GLU A 13 -4.62 -0.02 7.92
N LEU A 14 -3.95 -0.89 7.17
CA LEU A 14 -4.43 -2.21 6.82
C LEU A 14 -3.67 -3.28 7.61
N THR A 15 -4.40 -4.21 8.19
CA THR A 15 -3.87 -5.39 8.88
C THR A 15 -4.38 -6.67 8.21
N PRO A 16 -3.60 -7.77 8.19
CA PRO A 16 -4.03 -9.03 7.58
C PRO A 16 -5.34 -9.53 8.18
N ASN A 17 -6.20 -10.10 7.32
CA ASN A 17 -7.51 -10.67 7.70
C ASN A 17 -8.51 -9.66 8.31
N ASN A 18 -8.27 -8.35 8.17
CA ASN A 18 -9.16 -7.31 8.68
C ASN A 18 -9.56 -6.34 7.57
N PRO A 19 -10.54 -6.71 6.72
CA PRO A 19 -10.97 -5.88 5.61
C PRO A 19 -11.62 -4.58 6.11
N ILE A 20 -11.31 -3.50 5.40
CA ILE A 20 -11.83 -2.16 5.65
C ILE A 20 -12.67 -1.72 4.45
N SER A 21 -13.87 -1.24 4.73
CA SER A 21 -14.76 -0.65 3.74
C SER A 21 -14.72 0.87 3.85
N ILE A 22 -14.72 1.53 2.70
CA ILE A 22 -14.58 2.97 2.60
C ILE A 22 -15.75 3.51 1.77
N ASN A 23 -16.51 4.44 2.36
CA ASN A 23 -17.77 4.97 1.82
C ASN A 23 -18.71 3.86 1.30
N ASP A 24 -18.71 2.68 1.94
CA ASP A 24 -19.46 1.47 1.57
C ASP A 24 -19.35 1.03 0.09
N SER A 25 -18.33 1.52 -0.62
CA SER A 25 -18.19 1.34 -2.08
C SER A 25 -16.85 0.75 -2.48
N LEU A 26 -15.84 0.88 -1.62
CA LEU A 26 -14.51 0.32 -1.81
C LEU A 26 -14.13 -0.49 -0.58
N THR A 27 -13.86 -1.79 -0.76
CA THR A 27 -13.33 -2.66 0.29
C THR A 27 -11.87 -2.99 -0.02
N LEU A 28 -11.03 -2.85 0.99
CA LEU A 28 -9.60 -3.15 0.93
C LEU A 28 -9.27 -4.26 1.91
N GLU A 29 -8.52 -5.23 1.42
CA GLU A 29 -8.05 -6.35 2.22
C GLU A 29 -6.56 -6.56 1.97
N LEU A 30 -5.75 -6.45 3.02
CA LEU A 30 -4.35 -6.86 2.99
C LEU A 30 -4.30 -8.38 3.13
N THR A 31 -3.79 -9.06 2.11
CA THR A 31 -3.81 -10.52 2.03
C THR A 31 -2.50 -11.15 2.50
N TYR A 32 -1.39 -10.75 1.89
CA TYR A 32 -0.09 -11.32 2.20
C TYR A 32 1.06 -10.36 1.92
N PHE A 33 2.23 -10.72 2.44
CA PHE A 33 3.49 -10.03 2.22
C PHE A 33 4.45 -10.93 1.45
N THR A 34 5.26 -10.33 0.59
CA THR A 34 6.39 -10.99 -0.07
C THR A 34 7.63 -10.14 0.07
N HIS A 35 8.80 -10.79 0.05
CA HIS A 35 10.08 -10.11 -0.06
C HIS A 35 10.91 -10.77 -1.15
N LYS A 36 11.63 -9.95 -1.90
CA LYS A 36 12.71 -10.44 -2.76
C LYS A 36 13.95 -10.62 -1.91
N ARG A 37 14.53 -11.83 -1.91
CA ARG A 37 15.83 -12.07 -1.26
C ARG A 37 16.93 -11.24 -1.98
N PRO A 38 17.59 -10.31 -1.28
CA PRO A 38 18.73 -9.59 -1.85
C PRO A 38 19.97 -10.49 -1.86
N TYR A 39 20.97 -10.08 -2.65
CA TYR A 39 22.36 -10.46 -2.41
C TYR A 39 23.00 -9.38 -1.53
N ILE A 40 24.10 -9.72 -0.83
CA ILE A 40 24.78 -8.82 0.13
C ILE A 40 25.02 -7.44 -0.49
N GLY A 41 24.41 -6.41 0.10
CA GLY A 41 24.51 -5.01 -0.32
C GLY A 41 23.69 -4.65 -1.56
N GLY A 42 22.82 -5.54 -2.02
CA GLY A 42 21.95 -5.38 -3.19
C GLY A 42 20.60 -4.73 -2.86
N PRO A 43 19.81 -4.41 -3.90
CA PRO A 43 18.50 -3.81 -3.74
C PRO A 43 17.50 -4.77 -3.08
N THR A 44 16.75 -4.26 -2.11
CA THR A 44 15.67 -4.97 -1.44
C THR A 44 14.31 -4.49 -1.95
N LYS A 45 13.33 -5.39 -1.91
CA LYS A 45 11.92 -5.09 -2.19
C LYS A 45 11.06 -5.93 -1.27
N ALA A 46 10.25 -5.27 -0.46
CA ALA A 46 9.15 -5.90 0.25
C ALA A 46 7.84 -5.40 -0.35
N THR A 47 6.89 -6.30 -0.57
CA THR A 47 5.60 -6.02 -1.21
C THR A 47 4.49 -6.51 -0.32
N ALA A 48 3.51 -5.66 -0.07
CA ALA A 48 2.24 -5.97 0.54
C ALA A 48 1.21 -6.05 -0.59
N THR A 49 0.49 -7.17 -0.63
CA THR A 49 -0.56 -7.41 -1.61
C THR A 49 -1.90 -7.03 -1.00
N VAL A 50 -2.60 -6.10 -1.64
CA VAL A 50 -3.90 -5.60 -1.22
C VAL A 50 -4.91 -5.91 -2.30
N ILE A 51 -6.00 -6.59 -1.95
CA ILE A 51 -7.17 -6.70 -2.83
C ILE A 51 -8.02 -5.46 -2.63
N ALA A 52 -8.16 -4.67 -3.68
CA ALA A 52 -9.13 -3.59 -3.75
C ALA A 52 -10.36 -4.08 -4.50
N SER A 53 -11.55 -3.87 -3.93
CA SER A 53 -12.79 -4.38 -4.49
C SER A 53 -13.93 -3.37 -4.37
N THR A 54 -14.78 -3.33 -5.39
CA THR A 54 -16.08 -2.65 -5.37
C THR A 54 -17.15 -3.72 -5.58
N ASN A 55 -18.43 -3.32 -5.58
CA ASN A 55 -19.56 -4.23 -5.83
C ASN A 55 -19.48 -4.96 -7.18
N THR A 56 -18.65 -4.48 -8.12
CA THR A 56 -18.61 -5.01 -9.50
C THR A 56 -17.24 -5.46 -9.97
N LYS A 57 -16.16 -5.00 -9.34
CA LYS A 57 -14.78 -5.24 -9.81
C LYS A 57 -13.84 -5.43 -8.65
N SER A 58 -12.79 -6.21 -8.86
CA SER A 58 -11.64 -6.29 -7.95
C SER A 58 -10.33 -6.17 -8.71
N LYS A 59 -9.28 -5.73 -8.02
CA LYS A 59 -7.90 -5.69 -8.52
C LYS A 59 -6.95 -5.99 -7.37
N GLU A 60 -5.93 -6.77 -7.66
CA GLU A 60 -4.79 -6.95 -6.78
C GLU A 60 -3.81 -5.76 -6.96
N LEU A 61 -3.52 -5.06 -5.88
CA LEU A 61 -2.57 -3.96 -5.79
C LEU A 61 -1.32 -4.45 -5.08
N ASN A 62 -0.16 -4.26 -5.71
CA ASN A 62 1.13 -4.66 -5.15
C ASN A 62 1.91 -3.44 -4.65
N LEU A 63 1.73 -3.12 -3.38
CA LEU A 63 2.33 -1.95 -2.74
C LEU A 63 3.66 -2.31 -2.10
N SER A 64 4.74 -1.76 -2.63
CA SER A 64 6.12 -2.12 -2.31
C SER A 64 6.90 -0.99 -1.67
N ILE A 65 7.79 -1.37 -0.76
CA ILE A 65 8.88 -0.54 -0.24
C ILE A 65 10.22 -1.04 -0.80
N TYR A 66 11.07 -0.09 -1.20
CA TYR A 66 12.41 -0.33 -1.76
C TYR A 66 13.50 0.13 -0.79
N GLY A 67 14.66 -0.53 -0.86
CA GLY A 67 15.84 -0.17 -0.08
C GLY A 67 17.08 -0.93 -0.56
N VAL A 68 18.12 -0.95 0.29
CA VAL A 68 19.36 -1.69 0.04
C VAL A 68 19.71 -2.51 1.28
N GLU A 69 20.14 -3.77 1.08
CA GLU A 69 20.48 -4.66 2.18
C GLU A 69 21.65 -4.10 3.01
N GLY A 70 21.49 -4.10 4.33
CA GLY A 70 22.50 -3.61 5.27
C GLY A 70 22.65 -2.10 5.35
N LYS A 71 21.79 -1.32 4.67
CA LYS A 71 21.80 0.15 4.73
C LYS A 71 20.55 0.68 5.42
N SER A 72 20.71 1.76 6.19
CA SER A 72 19.57 2.52 6.69
C SER A 72 18.89 3.32 5.58
N GLN A 73 17.68 3.80 5.84
CA GLN A 73 16.94 4.65 4.88
C GLN A 73 17.70 5.93 4.52
N SER A 74 18.55 6.45 5.41
CA SER A 74 19.39 7.63 5.13
C SER A 74 20.60 7.34 4.24
N GLU A 75 20.95 6.08 4.02
CA GLU A 75 22.21 5.66 3.37
C GLU A 75 21.99 4.90 2.05
N ASP A 76 20.77 4.43 1.80
CA ASP A 76 20.44 3.56 0.67
C ASP A 76 20.20 4.31 -0.65
N GLY A 77 20.14 5.64 -0.61
CA GLY A 77 19.98 6.50 -1.78
C GLY A 77 18.55 6.59 -2.35
N TYR A 78 17.56 5.97 -1.69
CA TYR A 78 16.16 6.12 -2.07
C TYR A 78 15.56 7.39 -1.46
N THR A 79 14.88 8.18 -2.28
CA THR A 79 14.05 9.31 -1.87
C THR A 79 12.67 8.80 -1.45
N GLU A 80 11.91 9.62 -0.70
CA GLU A 80 10.53 9.25 -0.32
C GLU A 80 9.67 8.86 -1.54
N THR A 81 9.82 9.57 -2.66
CA THR A 81 9.04 9.33 -3.88
C THR A 81 9.37 8.01 -4.57
N ASN A 82 10.61 7.53 -4.50
CA ASN A 82 11.02 6.27 -5.15
C ASN A 82 11.10 5.09 -4.17
N ARG A 83 11.05 5.36 -2.87
CA ARG A 83 11.03 4.35 -1.81
C ARG A 83 9.70 3.63 -1.72
N TYR A 84 8.59 4.35 -1.88
CA TYR A 84 7.25 3.82 -1.71
C TYR A 84 6.51 3.78 -3.05
N SER A 85 6.00 2.61 -3.42
CA SER A 85 5.21 2.50 -4.65
C SER A 85 3.82 3.10 -4.47
N SER A 86 3.22 3.45 -5.60
CA SER A 86 1.80 3.74 -5.70
C SER A 86 1.18 3.06 -6.91
N ASP A 87 -0.13 2.84 -6.88
CA ASP A 87 -0.89 2.33 -8.01
C ASP A 87 -2.21 3.11 -8.17
N TYR A 88 -2.70 3.15 -9.40
CA TYR A 88 -4.00 3.72 -9.74
C TYR A 88 -4.98 2.61 -10.08
N TRP A 89 -6.19 2.72 -9.56
CA TRP A 89 -7.28 1.84 -9.94
C TRP A 89 -8.61 2.56 -9.88
N MET A 90 -9.31 2.55 -11.01
CA MET A 90 -10.52 3.36 -11.22
C MET A 90 -10.22 4.84 -10.96
N ASP A 91 -11.00 5.49 -10.10
CA ASP A 91 -10.86 6.87 -9.64
C ASP A 91 -9.99 7.00 -8.39
N TYR A 92 -9.33 5.93 -7.94
CA TYR A 92 -8.49 5.92 -6.75
C TYR A 92 -7.00 5.86 -7.08
N HIS A 93 -6.22 6.58 -6.28
CA HIS A 93 -4.77 6.48 -6.18
C HIS A 93 -4.42 5.94 -4.81
N PHE A 94 -3.66 4.84 -4.79
CA PHE A 94 -3.20 4.16 -3.59
C PHE A 94 -1.70 4.35 -3.48
N GLN A 95 -1.23 4.99 -2.43
CA GLN A 95 0.20 5.18 -2.17
C GLN A 95 0.56 4.56 -0.83
N LEU A 96 1.61 3.74 -0.82
CA LEU A 96 2.17 3.23 0.42
C LEU A 96 2.81 4.38 1.21
N LYS A 97 2.55 4.43 2.53
CA LYS A 97 3.12 5.43 3.44
C LYS A 97 4.05 4.80 4.46
N THR A 98 3.62 3.72 5.10
CA THR A 98 4.43 2.98 6.07
C THR A 98 4.31 1.49 5.80
N PHE A 99 5.36 0.74 6.15
CA PHE A 99 5.42 -0.69 5.90
C PHE A 99 5.98 -1.41 7.11
N ASN A 100 5.14 -2.21 7.78
CA ASN A 100 5.52 -3.07 8.89
C ASN A 100 5.34 -4.53 8.47
N TYR A 101 6.43 -5.15 8.03
CA TYR A 101 6.43 -6.47 7.41
C TYR A 101 5.72 -7.51 8.30
N ASP A 102 4.84 -8.32 7.69
CA ASP A 102 3.96 -9.32 8.33
C ASP A 102 2.94 -8.78 9.35
N LYS A 103 2.84 -7.46 9.53
CA LYS A 103 1.95 -6.86 10.54
C LYS A 103 0.92 -5.92 9.96
N ALA A 104 1.36 -4.85 9.30
CA ALA A 104 0.49 -3.78 8.85
C ALA A 104 1.16 -2.92 7.77
N ILE A 105 0.33 -2.20 7.02
CA ILE A 105 0.78 -1.10 6.17
C ILE A 105 -0.13 0.11 6.37
N ASP A 106 0.41 1.32 6.28
CA ASP A 106 -0.40 2.51 6.06
C ASP A 106 -0.44 2.83 4.58
N ILE A 107 -1.64 3.05 4.06
CA ILE A 107 -1.85 3.52 2.69
C ILE A 107 -2.54 4.88 2.71
N ILE A 108 -2.07 5.78 1.85
CA ILE A 108 -2.77 6.99 1.48
C ILE A 108 -3.68 6.64 0.31
N ILE A 109 -4.95 6.99 0.42
CA ILE A 109 -5.93 6.83 -0.65
C ILE A 109 -6.43 8.18 -1.06
N LEU A 110 -6.30 8.52 -2.33
CA LEU A 110 -6.86 9.75 -2.91
C LEU A 110 -7.89 9.36 -3.96
N LYS A 111 -9.07 9.98 -3.91
CA LYS A 111 -10.08 9.87 -4.96
C LYS A 111 -9.93 11.07 -5.91
N LYS A 112 -9.82 10.84 -7.21
CA LYS A 112 -9.94 11.92 -8.19
C LYS A 112 -11.29 12.59 -7.99
N GLN A 113 -11.30 13.90 -7.77
CA GLN A 113 -12.52 14.67 -7.87
C GLN A 113 -12.88 14.73 -9.35
N ASN A 114 -14.10 14.31 -9.68
CA ASN A 114 -14.69 14.66 -10.96
C ASN A 114 -14.96 16.16 -10.89
N GLU A 115 -14.27 16.94 -11.72
CA GLU A 115 -14.68 18.31 -12.06
C GLU A 115 -16.03 18.28 -12.80
#